data_AF-A0A7W7VHL6-F1
#
_entry.id   AF-A0A7W7VHL6-F1
#
_cell.length_a   1.000
_cell.length_b   1.000
_cell.length_c   1.000
_cell.angle_alpha   90.00
_cell.angle_beta   90.00
_cell.angle_gamma   90.00
#
_symmetry.space_group_name_H-M   'P 1'
#
loop_
_entity.id
_entity.type
_entity.pdbx_description
1 polymer ?
#
loop_
_entity_poly.entity_id
_entity_poly.type
_entity_poly.pdbx_seq_one_letter_code
_entity_poly.pdbx_strand_id
1 'polypeptide(L)' 'MDSDHYQAYVDGDEYEYHGGFTDVSPVILEVPYDDYWYLVVDSNSRRIRAEVSQVFD' A
#
# COMPACT_ATOMS: atom_id res chain seq x y z
N MET A 1 -15.19 6.05 0.07
CA MET A 1 -15.42 4.68 0.52
C MET A 1 -16.70 4.23 -0.17
N ASP A 2 -16.61 3.29 -1.10
CA ASP A 2 -17.81 2.66 -1.67
C ASP A 2 -18.42 1.67 -0.66
N SER A 3 -19.62 1.17 -0.97
CA SER A 3 -20.36 0.25 -0.10
C SER A 3 -19.59 -1.02 0.23
N ASP A 4 -18.77 -1.48 -0.70
CA ASP A 4 -18.16 -2.81 -0.67
C ASP A 4 -16.93 -2.80 0.23
N HIS A 5 -16.12 -1.72 0.15
CA HIS A 5 -15.01 -1.49 1.06
C HIS A 5 -15.46 -1.23 2.51
N TYR A 6 -16.63 -0.59 2.71
CA TYR A 6 -17.19 -0.39 4.05
C TYR A 6 -17.68 -1.72 4.65
N GLN A 7 -18.29 -2.57 3.82
CA GLN A 7 -18.80 -3.86 4.25
C GLN A 7 -17.65 -4.80 4.66
N ALA A 8 -16.54 -4.86 3.91
CA ALA A 8 -15.36 -5.64 4.28
C ALA A 8 -14.74 -5.21 5.64
N TYR A 9 -14.69 -3.90 5.91
CA TYR A 9 -14.27 -3.39 7.22
C TYR A 9 -15.21 -3.83 8.36
N VAL A 10 -16.52 -3.80 8.11
CA VAL A 10 -17.55 -4.19 9.09
C VAL A 10 -17.53 -5.70 9.36
N ASP A 11 -17.31 -6.49 8.31
CA ASP A 11 -17.27 -7.95 8.37
C ASP A 11 -15.94 -8.47 8.97
N GLY A 12 -14.96 -7.58 9.17
CA GLY A 12 -13.66 -7.90 9.74
C GLY A 12 -12.77 -8.69 8.79
N ASP A 13 -13.08 -8.65 7.49
CA ASP A 13 -12.27 -9.28 6.46
C ASP A 13 -10.88 -8.63 6.44
N GLU A 14 -9.85 -9.48 6.44
CA GLU A 14 -8.47 -9.01 6.38
C GLU A 14 -8.24 -8.34 5.03
N TYR A 15 -7.85 -7.07 5.05
CA TYR A 15 -7.32 -6.42 3.85
C TYR A 15 -6.00 -7.10 3.48
N GLU A 16 -5.94 -7.70 2.29
CA GLU A 16 -4.70 -8.21 1.74
C GLU A 16 -3.83 -7.03 1.26
N TYR A 17 -2.58 -6.99 1.70
CA TYR A 17 -1.60 -5.99 1.28
C TYR A 17 -0.35 -6.68 0.76
N HIS A 18 0.23 -6.10 -0.30
CA HIS A 18 1.53 -6.51 -0.81
C HIS A 18 2.62 -5.61 -0.25
N GLY A 19 3.62 -6.21 0.40
CA GLY A 19 4.75 -5.50 0.99
C GLY A 19 4.93 -5.79 2.48
N GLY A 20 5.56 -4.85 3.19
CA GLY A 20 5.85 -4.99 4.61
C GLY A 20 6.85 -3.95 5.10
N PHE A 21 7.51 -4.24 6.22
CA PHE A 21 8.57 -3.39 6.76
C PHE A 21 9.82 -3.43 5.87
N THR A 22 10.39 -2.26 5.62
CA THR A 22 11.67 -2.09 4.91
C THR A 22 12.55 -1.12 5.67
N ASP A 23 13.84 -1.43 5.78
CA ASP A 23 14.87 -0.58 6.38
C ASP A 23 15.82 0.03 5.34
N VAL A 24 15.54 -0.17 4.04
CA VAL A 24 16.34 0.33 2.91
C VAL A 24 15.51 1.14 1.91
N SER A 25 16.17 2.01 1.16
CA SER A 25 15.58 2.85 0.11
C SER A 25 16.57 3.01 -1.06
N PRO A 26 16.12 2.98 -2.34
CA PRO A 26 14.73 2.86 -2.78
C PRO A 26 14.17 1.43 -2.66
N VAL A 27 12.85 1.32 -2.62
CA VAL A 27 12.12 0.04 -2.65
C VAL A 27 11.38 -0.05 -3.97
N ILE A 28 11.48 -1.20 -4.63
CA ILE A 28 10.74 -1.51 -5.86
C ILE A 28 9.55 -2.39 -5.46
N LEU A 29 8.35 -1.93 -5.78
CA LEU A 29 7.11 -2.68 -5.61
C LEU A 29 6.59 -3.06 -6.99
N GLU A 30 6.22 -4.32 -7.17
CA GLU A 30 5.59 -4.82 -8.39
C GLU A 30 4.08 -4.90 -8.16
N VAL A 31 3.33 -4.30 -9.09
CA VAL A 31 1.86 -4.39 -9.09
C VAL A 31 1.48 -5.78 -9.58
N PRO A 32 0.78 -6.61 -8.79
CA PRO A 32 0.59 -8.02 -9.11
C PRO A 32 -0.37 -8.26 -10.28
N TYR A 33 -1.29 -7.33 -10.54
CA TYR A 33 -2.22 -7.35 -11.66
C TYR A 33 -2.83 -5.95 -11.90
N ASP A 34 -3.37 -5.75 -13.10
CA ASP A 34 -3.98 -4.49 -13.53
C ASP A 34 -5.28 -4.21 -12.77
N ASP A 35 -5.23 -3.27 -11.82
CA ASP A 35 -6.36 -2.75 -11.04
C ASP A 35 -5.96 -1.44 -10.33
N TYR A 36 -6.86 -0.86 -9.54
CA TYR A 36 -6.60 0.31 -8.71
C TYR A 36 -5.86 -0.06 -7.42
N TRP A 37 -4.61 0.41 -7.32
CA TRP A 37 -3.75 0.20 -6.15
C TRP A 37 -3.55 1.48 -5.34
N TYR A 38 -3.48 1.32 -4.02
CA TYR A 38 -3.18 2.38 -3.07
C TYR A 38 -1.87 2.08 -2.35
N LEU A 39 -0.92 3.03 -2.35
CA LEU A 39 0.34 2.90 -1.62
C LEU A 39 0.24 3.59 -0.26
N VAL A 40 0.50 2.83 0.81
CA VAL A 40 0.60 3.34 2.18
C VAL A 40 2.06 3.32 2.61
N VAL A 41 2.60 4.48 3.00
CA VAL A 41 3.94 4.59 3.57
C VAL A 41 3.82 5.10 5.00
N ASP A 42 4.14 4.24 5.97
CA ASP A 42 4.15 4.55 7.39
C ASP A 42 5.55 4.39 7.98
N SER A 43 5.83 5.15 9.05
CA SER A 43 7.15 5.23 9.65
C SER A 43 7.17 5.07 11.16
N ASN A 44 6.14 4.43 11.72
CA ASN A 44 6.01 4.12 13.13
C ASN A 44 6.57 5.22 14.05
N SER A 45 5.79 6.29 14.23
CA SER A 45 6.06 7.51 15.02
C SER A 45 7.19 8.44 14.55
N ARG A 46 8.00 8.06 13.56
CA ARG A 46 9.06 8.93 13.02
C ARG A 46 8.54 9.77 11.87
N ARG A 47 9.19 10.89 11.57
CA ARG A 47 8.91 11.66 10.34
C ARG A 47 9.61 11.01 9.17
N ILE A 48 8.90 10.79 8.06
CA ILE A 48 9.50 10.39 6.79
C ILE A 48 9.22 11.40 5.69
N ARG A 49 10.09 11.36 4.68
CA ARG A 49 9.86 11.93 3.36
C ARG A 49 9.89 10.75 2.39
N ALA A 50 8.82 10.60 1.62
CA ALA A 50 8.71 9.59 0.58
C ALA A 50 8.60 10.28 -0.79
N GLU A 51 9.19 9.65 -1.80
CA GLU A 51 9.04 10.00 -3.21
C GLU A 51 8.66 8.72 -3.94
N VAL A 52 7.68 8.82 -4.84
CA VAL A 52 7.13 7.69 -5.59
C VAL A 52 7.32 7.99 -7.07
N SER A 53 7.91 7.03 -7.79
CA SER A 53 8.13 7.14 -9.24
C SER A 53 7.79 5.81 -9.90
N GLN A 54 7.19 5.88 -11.08
CA GLN A 54 6.94 4.72 -11.94
C GLN A 54 8.25 4.37 -12.65
N VAL A 55 8.69 3.12 -12.49
CA VAL A 55 9.98 2.64 -13.03
C VAL A 55 9.81 2.01 -14.42
N PHE A 56 8.65 1.41 -14.69
CA PHE A 56 8.34 0.70 -15.93
C PHE A 56 6.95 1.11 -16.47
N ASP A 57 6.79 1.09 -17.79
CA ASP A 57 5.55 1.40 -18.52
C ASP A 57 4.73 0.13 -18.77
#